data_AF-A0A538U7M2-F1
#
_entry.id   AF-A0A538U7M2-F1
#
_cell.length_a   1.000
_cell.length_b   1.000
_cell.length_c   1.000
_cell.angle_alpha   90.00
_cell.angle_beta   90.00
_cell.angle_gamma   90.00
#
_symmetry.space_group_name_H-M   'P 1'
#
loop_
_entity.id
_entity.type
_entity.pdbx_description
1 polymer ?
#
loop_
_entity_poly.entity_id
_entity_poly.type
_entity_poly.pdbx_seq_one_letter_code
_entity_poly.pdbx_strand_id
1 'polypeptide(L)'
;MNTDRERASGPGLAWPFPPALVAFWYSWLAWSWWTETREQLQVAAADGALAGVTMSVELMACGALFTRLLATLTETGVYTLWWRGRGARLPYWRLLCWVATFSGTDLFGISLRRAATDAPAFLHGLAAALGGPGVVDGPVATGAMAAFGNLGVLTLLRVGMTGWAQARSLGRPLTGPLALTVAAWLLTRVTSWWSFDLLRGLSPVR
;
A
#
# COMPACT_ATOMS: atom_id res chain seq x y z
N MET A 1 45.08 0.04 10.36
CA MET A 1 44.05 -0.24 9.33
C MET A 1 43.08 -1.24 9.92
N ASN A 2 41.83 -0.83 10.13
CA ASN A 2 40.88 -1.50 11.03
C ASN A 2 39.95 -2.45 10.24
N THR A 3 40.35 -3.72 10.13
CA THR A 3 39.66 -4.79 9.40
C THR A 3 38.32 -5.22 10.02
N ASP A 4 37.96 -4.70 11.20
CA ASP A 4 36.67 -5.01 11.85
C ASP A 4 35.50 -4.16 11.35
N ARG A 5 35.75 -3.04 10.65
CA ARG A 5 34.67 -2.27 10.00
C ARG A 5 34.14 -2.93 8.73
N GLU A 6 34.93 -3.76 8.06
CA GLU A 6 34.50 -4.51 6.88
C GLU A 6 33.65 -5.73 7.24
N ARG A 7 33.76 -6.26 8.48
CA ARG A 7 32.86 -7.32 8.97
C ARG A 7 31.46 -6.82 9.33
N ALA A 8 31.26 -5.51 9.45
CA ALA A 8 29.96 -4.90 9.74
C ALA A 8 29.07 -4.72 8.51
N SER A 9 29.59 -4.93 7.29
CA SER A 9 28.81 -4.90 6.05
C SER A 9 28.17 -6.26 5.77
N GLY A 10 27.43 -6.80 6.75
CA GLY A 10 26.42 -7.82 6.45
C GLY A 10 25.37 -7.26 5.48
N PRO A 11 24.48 -8.11 4.92
CA PRO A 11 23.37 -7.64 4.10
C PRO A 11 22.63 -6.52 4.84
N GLY A 12 22.55 -5.35 4.20
CA GLY A 12 21.97 -4.14 4.76
C GLY A 12 21.17 -3.43 3.69
N LEU A 13 19.90 -3.13 4.00
CA LEU A 13 19.05 -2.34 3.13
C LEU A 13 19.53 -0.89 3.15
N ALA A 14 19.88 -0.32 2.00
CA ALA A 14 20.19 1.11 1.90
C ALA A 14 18.94 1.95 2.17
N TRP A 15 19.10 3.26 2.42
CA TRP A 15 17.96 4.17 2.39
C TRP A 15 17.41 4.25 0.95
N PRO A 16 16.08 4.40 0.76
CA PRO A 16 15.48 4.51 -0.57
C PRO A 16 15.97 5.76 -1.32
N PHE A 17 16.37 6.80 -0.58
CA PHE A 17 16.89 8.05 -1.12
C PHE A 17 18.16 8.47 -0.37
N PRO A 18 18.99 9.35 -0.97
CA PRO A 18 20.02 10.06 -0.24
C PRO A 18 19.42 10.77 1.00
N PRO A 19 20.11 10.80 2.16
CA PRO A 19 19.58 11.40 3.38
C PRO A 19 19.07 12.84 3.21
N ALA A 20 19.72 13.63 2.34
CA ALA A 20 19.31 15.00 2.03
C ALA A 20 17.91 15.12 1.40
N LEU A 21 17.42 14.06 0.75
CA LEU A 21 16.12 14.04 0.06
C LEU A 21 15.02 13.34 0.88
N VAL A 22 15.37 12.71 2.01
CA VAL A 22 14.42 11.94 2.83
C VAL A 22 13.27 12.81 3.31
N ALA A 23 13.56 13.96 3.92
CA ALA A 23 12.53 14.86 4.43
C ALA A 23 11.60 15.33 3.30
N PHE A 24 12.17 15.78 2.18
CA PHE A 24 11.41 16.21 1.01
C PHE A 24 10.48 15.10 0.49
N TRP A 25 11.00 13.88 0.31
CA TRP A 25 10.23 12.76 -0.20
C TRP A 25 9.04 12.39 0.69
N TYR A 26 9.26 12.24 2.00
CA TYR A 26 8.18 11.85 2.90
C TYR A 26 7.19 12.98 3.17
N SER A 27 7.61 14.24 3.10
CA SER A 27 6.70 15.39 3.09
C SER A 27 5.82 15.38 1.83
N TRP A 28 6.40 15.15 0.66
CA TRP A 28 5.64 15.03 -0.59
C TRP A 28 4.68 13.84 -0.56
N LEU A 29 5.11 12.69 -0.04
CA LEU A 29 4.27 11.50 0.09
C LEU A 29 3.09 11.73 1.03
N ALA A 30 3.34 12.31 2.21
CA ALA A 30 2.30 12.64 3.18
C ALA A 30 1.29 13.66 2.60
N TRP A 31 1.79 14.66 1.88
CA TRP A 31 0.96 15.63 1.16
C TRP A 31 0.11 14.97 0.07
N SER A 32 0.68 14.05 -0.69
CA SER A 32 -0.01 13.32 -1.76
C SER A 32 -1.09 12.40 -1.19
N TRP A 33 -0.81 11.72 -0.08
CA TRP A 33 -1.84 10.95 0.62
C TRP A 33 -2.98 11.81 1.17
N TRP A 34 -2.66 12.98 1.72
CA TRP A 34 -3.64 13.92 2.26
C TRP A 34 -4.58 14.41 1.15
N THR A 35 -4.00 14.97 0.08
CA THR A 35 -4.73 15.56 -1.05
C THR A 35 -5.63 14.53 -1.72
N GLU A 36 -5.12 13.33 -1.97
CA GLU A 36 -5.90 12.24 -2.55
C GLU A 36 -7.09 11.85 -1.66
N THR A 37 -6.85 11.69 -0.35
CA THR A 37 -7.90 11.29 0.60
C THR A 37 -8.96 12.38 0.72
N ARG A 38 -8.53 13.64 0.79
CA ARG A 38 -9.43 14.79 0.88
C ARG A 38 -10.33 14.86 -0.35
N GLU A 39 -9.78 14.69 -1.55
CA GLU A 39 -10.54 14.73 -2.78
C GLU A 39 -11.57 13.60 -2.87
N GLN A 40 -11.19 12.37 -2.48
CA GLN A 40 -12.13 11.25 -2.40
C GLN A 40 -13.28 11.52 -1.42
N LEU A 41 -12.99 12.12 -0.27
CA LEU A 41 -14.00 12.50 0.72
C LEU A 41 -14.90 13.64 0.23
N GLN A 42 -14.36 14.60 -0.53
CA GLN A 42 -15.14 15.69 -1.12
C GLN A 42 -16.12 15.16 -2.17
N VAL A 43 -15.67 14.26 -3.05
CA VAL A 43 -16.56 13.58 -4.01
C VAL A 43 -17.64 12.79 -3.29
N ALA A 44 -17.27 11.98 -2.29
CA ALA A 44 -18.24 11.22 -1.49
C ALA A 44 -19.24 12.11 -0.74
N ALA A 45 -18.82 13.29 -0.26
CA ALA A 45 -19.71 14.27 0.35
C ALA A 45 -20.69 14.87 -0.67
N ALA A 46 -20.19 15.24 -1.86
CA ALA A 46 -20.99 15.79 -2.95
C ALA A 46 -22.04 14.79 -3.47
N ASP A 47 -21.69 13.50 -3.51
CA ASP A 47 -22.57 12.39 -3.90
C ASP A 47 -23.57 11.99 -2.78
N GLY A 48 -23.56 12.68 -1.63
CA GLY A 48 -24.45 12.40 -0.50
C GLY A 48 -24.10 11.15 0.29
N ALA A 49 -23.00 10.46 -0.02
CA ALA A 49 -22.58 9.23 0.68
C ALA A 49 -22.17 9.47 2.15
N LEU A 50 -21.89 10.72 2.51
CA LEU A 50 -21.58 11.15 3.88
C LEU A 50 -22.75 11.88 4.55
N ALA A 51 -23.98 11.75 4.03
CA ALA A 51 -25.15 12.36 4.65
C ALA A 51 -25.32 11.88 6.11
N GLY A 52 -25.43 12.83 7.05
CA GLY A 52 -25.52 12.55 8.48
C GLY A 52 -24.19 12.46 9.22
N VAL A 53 -23.05 12.52 8.53
CA VAL A 53 -21.73 12.65 9.16
C VAL A 53 -21.51 14.11 9.58
N THR A 54 -21.27 14.34 10.86
CA THR A 54 -21.06 15.70 11.43
C THR A 54 -19.59 16.13 11.45
N MET A 55 -18.68 15.21 11.15
CA MET A 55 -17.24 15.44 11.13
C MET A 55 -16.83 16.22 9.88
N SER A 56 -15.89 17.17 10.00
CA SER A 56 -15.36 17.87 8.82
C SER A 56 -14.53 16.92 7.94
N VAL A 57 -14.50 17.21 6.64
CA VAL A 57 -13.68 16.48 5.65
C VAL A 57 -12.21 16.47 6.07
N GLU A 58 -11.71 17.57 6.60
CA GLU A 58 -10.34 17.72 7.07
C GLU A 58 -10.04 16.76 8.24
N LEU A 59 -10.95 16.64 9.20
CA LEU A 59 -10.76 15.74 10.34
C LEU A 59 -10.84 14.26 9.91
N MET A 60 -11.74 13.93 8.98
CA MET A 60 -11.80 12.61 8.37
C MET A 60 -10.52 12.27 7.59
N ALA A 61 -9.99 13.22 6.82
CA ALA A 61 -8.73 13.06 6.10
C ALA A 61 -7.55 12.86 7.05
N CYS A 62 -7.52 13.56 8.20
CA CYS A 62 -6.53 13.34 9.26
C CYS A 62 -6.61 11.93 9.82
N GLY A 63 -7.82 11.45 10.11
CA GLY A 63 -8.05 10.09 10.57
C GLY A 63 -7.55 9.05 9.57
N ALA A 64 -7.87 9.22 8.29
CA ALA A 64 -7.44 8.32 7.23
C ALA A 64 -5.91 8.33 7.00
N LEU A 65 -5.25 9.49 7.09
CA LEU A 65 -3.78 9.56 7.11
C LEU A 65 -3.19 8.78 8.29
N PHE A 66 -3.75 8.96 9.48
CA PHE A 66 -3.29 8.25 10.67
C PHE A 66 -3.46 6.73 10.50
N THR A 67 -4.59 6.28 9.97
CA THR A 67 -4.83 4.87 9.66
C THR A 67 -3.82 4.35 8.62
N ARG A 68 -3.49 5.12 7.58
CA ARG A 68 -2.45 4.75 6.60
C ARG A 68 -1.07 4.60 7.24
N LEU A 69 -0.69 5.51 8.13
CA LEU A 69 0.56 5.42 8.88
C LEU A 69 0.60 4.17 9.75
N LEU A 70 -0.46 3.91 10.52
CA LEU A 70 -0.59 2.71 11.34
C LEU A 70 -0.55 1.43 10.51
N ALA A 71 -1.20 1.41 9.34
CA ALA A 71 -1.18 0.27 8.43
C ALA A 71 0.25 0.01 7.94
N THR A 72 1.00 1.05 7.56
CA THR A 72 2.40 0.94 7.08
C THR A 72 3.34 0.47 8.19
N LEU A 73 3.16 0.99 9.42
CA LEU A 73 3.90 0.55 10.62
C LEU A 73 3.61 -0.91 10.96
N THR A 74 2.34 -1.31 10.90
CA THR A 74 1.88 -2.67 11.14
C THR A 74 2.43 -3.63 10.09
N GLU A 75 2.31 -3.28 8.81
CA GLU A 75 2.85 -4.07 7.68
C GLU A 75 4.35 -4.34 7.89
N THR A 76 5.13 -3.29 8.16
CA THR A 76 6.57 -3.42 8.42
C THR A 76 6.87 -4.23 9.68
N GLY A 77 6.03 -4.07 10.71
CA GLY A 77 6.11 -4.79 11.97
C GLY A 77 5.93 -6.28 11.79
N VAL A 78 4.91 -6.69 11.03
CA VAL A 78 4.64 -8.09 10.70
C VAL A 78 5.86 -8.74 10.05
N TYR A 79 6.44 -8.12 9.02
CA TYR A 79 7.64 -8.65 8.36
C TYR A 79 8.82 -8.74 9.33
N THR A 80 9.07 -7.68 10.09
CA THR A 80 10.21 -7.61 11.01
C THR A 80 10.10 -8.66 12.12
N LEU A 81 8.93 -8.83 12.72
CA LEU A 81 8.68 -9.82 13.77
C LEU A 81 8.74 -11.25 13.22
N TRP A 82 8.19 -11.50 12.03
CA TRP A 82 8.24 -12.81 11.38
C TRP A 82 9.67 -13.30 11.16
N TRP A 83 10.53 -12.44 10.63
CA TRP A 83 11.93 -12.78 10.38
C TRP A 83 12.75 -12.82 11.67
N ARG A 84 12.45 -11.95 12.64
CA ARG A 84 13.08 -11.98 13.97
C ARG A 84 12.79 -13.30 14.70
N GLY A 85 11.56 -13.80 14.60
CA GLY A 85 11.18 -15.12 15.13
C GLY A 85 11.95 -16.28 14.48
N ARG A 86 12.52 -16.08 13.29
CA ARG A 86 13.38 -17.05 12.57
C ARG A 86 14.87 -16.75 12.69
N GLY A 87 15.27 -15.92 13.65
CA GLY A 87 16.66 -15.56 13.90
C GLY A 87 17.27 -14.58 12.91
N ALA A 88 16.49 -13.97 12.01
CA ALA A 88 16.97 -12.97 11.06
C ALA A 88 16.51 -11.56 11.45
N ARG A 89 17.39 -10.56 11.30
CA ARG A 89 17.06 -9.17 11.69
C ARG A 89 16.83 -8.33 10.44
N LEU A 90 15.70 -7.64 10.40
CA LEU A 90 15.40 -6.61 9.40
C LEU A 90 15.58 -5.22 10.03
N PRO A 91 16.19 -4.25 9.31
CA PRO A 91 16.30 -2.87 9.73
C PRO A 91 14.93 -2.21 9.61
N TYR A 92 14.13 -2.30 10.68
CA TYR A 92 12.73 -1.86 10.75
C TYR A 92 12.49 -0.49 10.07
N TRP A 93 13.24 0.54 10.47
CA TRP A 93 13.03 1.89 9.94
C TRP A 93 13.36 2.05 8.46
N ARG A 94 14.37 1.32 7.97
CA ARG A 94 14.72 1.37 6.55
C ARG A 94 13.68 0.64 5.72
N LEU A 95 13.22 -0.53 6.20
CA LEU A 95 12.15 -1.26 5.54
C LEU A 95 10.85 -0.44 5.53
N LEU A 96 10.50 0.21 6.64
CA LEU A 96 9.34 1.10 6.72
C LEU A 96 9.39 2.18 5.65
N CYS A 97 10.55 2.83 5.50
CA CYS A 97 10.79 3.85 4.50
C CYS A 97 10.60 3.31 3.07
N TRP A 98 11.13 2.13 2.77
CA TRP A 98 10.91 1.47 1.48
C TRP A 98 9.44 1.12 1.24
N VAL A 99 8.75 0.52 2.22
CA VAL A 99 7.32 0.17 2.13
C VAL A 99 6.48 1.44 1.91
N ALA A 100 6.73 2.50 2.67
CA ALA A 100 6.07 3.79 2.49
C ALA A 100 6.35 4.36 1.09
N THR A 101 7.59 4.31 0.62
CA THR A 101 7.97 4.76 -0.74
C THR A 101 7.22 3.98 -1.82
N PHE A 102 7.10 2.66 -1.67
CA PHE A 102 6.37 1.82 -2.62
C PHE A 102 4.87 2.08 -2.64
N SER A 103 4.28 2.68 -1.60
CA SER A 103 2.89 3.15 -1.66
C SER A 103 2.66 4.25 -2.71
N GLY A 104 3.73 4.88 -3.21
CA GLY A 104 3.65 5.77 -4.37
C GLY A 104 3.10 5.08 -5.62
N THR A 105 3.24 3.75 -5.72
CA THR A 105 2.58 2.97 -6.79
C THR A 105 1.07 2.95 -6.66
N ASP A 106 0.53 2.97 -5.43
CA ASP A 106 -0.91 3.07 -5.20
C ASP A 106 -1.41 4.47 -5.59
N LEU A 107 -0.66 5.53 -5.25
CA LEU A 107 -0.97 6.90 -5.68
C LEU A 107 -0.98 7.02 -7.20
N PHE A 108 0.00 6.41 -7.87
CA PHE A 108 0.03 6.36 -9.33
C PHE A 108 -1.17 5.60 -9.90
N GLY A 109 -1.59 4.50 -9.27
CA GLY A 109 -2.79 3.76 -9.64
C GLY A 109 -4.07 4.61 -9.52
N ILE A 110 -4.14 5.48 -8.51
CA ILE A 110 -5.29 6.40 -8.38
C ILE A 110 -5.24 7.50 -9.44
N SER A 111 -4.07 8.05 -9.72
CA SER A 111 -3.88 9.02 -10.82
C SER A 111 -4.27 8.40 -12.17
N LEU A 112 -3.89 7.15 -12.39
CA LEU A 112 -4.27 6.39 -13.57
C LEU A 112 -5.78 6.21 -13.69
N ARG A 113 -6.47 5.95 -12.55
CA ARG A 113 -7.93 5.83 -12.54
C ARG A 113 -8.63 7.12 -12.97
N ARG A 114 -8.17 8.27 -12.46
CA ARG A 114 -8.72 9.57 -12.88
C ARG A 114 -8.47 9.84 -14.35
N ALA A 115 -7.25 9.56 -14.82
CA ALA A 115 -6.92 9.70 -16.24
C ALA A 115 -7.75 8.75 -17.13
N ALA A 116 -8.12 7.57 -16.64
CA ALA A 116 -8.93 6.60 -17.36
C ALA A 116 -10.39 7.06 -17.52
N THR A 117 -10.94 7.84 -16.59
CA THR A 117 -12.32 8.36 -16.68
C THR A 117 -12.55 9.21 -17.93
N ASP A 118 -11.54 9.99 -18.32
CA ASP A 118 -11.58 10.88 -19.49
C ASP A 118 -10.93 10.26 -20.74
N ALA A 119 -10.49 9.00 -20.65
CA ALA A 119 -9.75 8.34 -21.72
C ALA A 119 -10.67 7.73 -22.79
N PRO A 120 -10.19 7.60 -24.04
CA PRO A 120 -10.84 6.76 -25.03
C PRO A 120 -10.99 5.31 -24.55
N ALA A 121 -12.10 4.66 -24.92
CA ALA A 121 -12.44 3.29 -24.48
C ALA A 121 -11.34 2.25 -24.76
N PHE A 122 -10.54 2.42 -25.82
CA PHE A 122 -9.45 1.50 -26.13
C PHE A 122 -8.31 1.52 -25.08
N LEU A 123 -8.19 2.59 -24.29
CA LEU A 123 -7.22 2.72 -23.20
C LEU A 123 -7.72 2.13 -21.88
N HIS A 124 -9.02 1.84 -21.74
CA HIS A 124 -9.57 1.27 -20.51
C HIS A 124 -8.99 -0.11 -20.21
N GLY A 125 -8.74 -0.93 -21.25
CA GLY A 125 -8.08 -2.23 -21.07
C GLY A 125 -6.66 -2.10 -20.49
N LEU A 126 -5.91 -1.08 -20.91
CA LEU A 126 -4.59 -0.78 -20.36
C LEU A 126 -4.69 -0.27 -18.91
N ALA A 127 -5.65 0.61 -18.63
CA ALA A 127 -5.89 1.14 -17.29
C ALA A 127 -6.28 0.02 -16.30
N ALA A 128 -7.17 -0.89 -16.70
CA ALA A 128 -7.55 -2.06 -15.93
C ALA A 128 -6.38 -3.03 -15.71
N ALA A 129 -5.54 -3.26 -16.73
CA ALA A 129 -4.35 -4.11 -16.57
C ALA A 129 -3.35 -3.51 -15.56
N LEU A 130 -3.15 -2.20 -15.59
CA LEU A 130 -2.18 -1.52 -14.75
C LEU A 130 -2.67 -1.35 -13.30
N GLY A 131 -3.88 -0.81 -13.09
CA GLY A 131 -4.40 -0.49 -11.76
C GLY A 131 -5.39 -1.51 -11.18
N GLY A 132 -5.85 -2.47 -11.99
CA GLY A 132 -6.83 -3.49 -11.61
C GLY A 132 -8.23 -3.22 -12.18
N PRO A 133 -9.14 -4.20 -12.14
CA PRO A 133 -10.47 -4.10 -12.76
C PRO A 133 -11.34 -2.97 -12.15
N GLY A 134 -11.16 -2.66 -10.86
CA GLY A 134 -11.87 -1.59 -10.18
C GLY A 134 -11.50 -0.17 -10.65
N VAL A 135 -10.52 -0.03 -11.56
CA VAL A 135 -10.21 1.23 -12.23
C VAL A 135 -11.29 1.64 -13.22
N VAL A 136 -11.87 0.67 -13.93
CA VAL A 136 -12.80 0.93 -15.05
C VAL A 136 -14.25 0.64 -14.64
N ASP A 137 -14.45 -0.29 -13.71
CA ASP A 137 -15.77 -0.62 -13.20
C ASP A 137 -16.28 0.47 -12.23
N GLY A 138 -17.59 0.72 -12.27
CA GLY A 138 -18.31 1.71 -11.47
C GLY A 138 -18.31 1.44 -9.95
N PRO A 139 -19.33 1.90 -9.19
CA PRO A 139 -19.31 1.78 -7.73
C PRO A 139 -19.11 0.33 -7.27
N VAL A 140 -18.35 0.15 -6.18
CA VAL A 140 -17.93 -1.17 -5.66
C VAL A 140 -19.16 -2.03 -5.33
N ALA A 141 -19.48 -2.95 -6.23
CA ALA A 141 -20.73 -3.71 -6.18
C ALA A 141 -20.65 -4.93 -5.25
N THR A 142 -19.46 -5.48 -5.02
CA THR A 142 -19.24 -6.71 -4.22
C THR A 142 -18.03 -6.58 -3.30
N GLY A 143 -17.99 -7.36 -2.21
CA GLY A 143 -16.81 -7.43 -1.34
C GLY A 143 -15.55 -7.96 -2.05
N ALA A 144 -15.72 -8.84 -3.03
CA ALA A 144 -14.63 -9.28 -3.90
C ALA A 144 -14.05 -8.13 -4.73
N MET A 145 -14.89 -7.25 -5.27
CA MET A 145 -14.46 -6.05 -5.97
C MET A 145 -13.79 -5.05 -5.02
N ALA A 146 -14.28 -4.92 -3.78
CA ALA A 146 -13.63 -4.10 -2.74
C ALA A 146 -12.23 -4.61 -2.40
N ALA A 147 -12.06 -5.93 -2.33
CA ALA A 147 -10.80 -6.56 -1.94
C ALA A 147 -9.80 -6.66 -3.08
N PHE A 148 -10.23 -7.03 -4.29
CA PHE A 148 -9.38 -7.36 -5.42
C PHE A 148 -9.48 -6.37 -6.59
N GLY A 149 -10.31 -5.33 -6.49
CA GLY A 149 -10.48 -4.32 -7.54
C GLY A 149 -9.18 -3.63 -7.95
N ASN A 150 -8.21 -3.53 -7.05
CA ASN A 150 -6.91 -2.92 -7.33
C ASN A 150 -5.83 -3.95 -7.73
N LEU A 151 -6.21 -5.20 -8.03
CA LEU A 151 -5.26 -6.23 -8.47
C LEU A 151 -4.84 -6.00 -9.93
N GLY A 152 -3.89 -5.09 -10.12
CA GLY A 152 -3.21 -4.85 -11.40
C GLY A 152 -1.70 -4.97 -11.29
N VAL A 153 -0.99 -4.64 -12.39
CA VAL A 153 0.47 -4.62 -12.46
C VAL A 153 1.11 -3.79 -11.34
N LEU A 154 0.52 -2.64 -10.99
CA LEU A 154 1.06 -1.77 -9.93
C LEU A 154 1.03 -2.43 -8.55
N THR A 155 -0.02 -3.19 -8.24
CA THR A 155 -0.10 -3.96 -6.99
C THR A 155 0.92 -5.09 -6.98
N LEU A 156 1.06 -5.83 -8.09
CA LEU A 156 2.09 -6.86 -8.21
C LEU A 156 3.50 -6.28 -8.07
N LEU A 157 3.73 -5.09 -8.64
CA LEU A 157 4.97 -4.36 -8.51
C LEU A 157 5.24 -3.98 -7.05
N ARG A 158 4.26 -3.42 -6.32
CA ARG A 158 4.40 -3.11 -4.88
C ARG A 158 4.78 -4.35 -4.07
N VAL A 159 4.05 -5.45 -4.26
CA VAL A 159 4.31 -6.72 -3.56
C VAL A 159 5.71 -7.25 -3.90
N GLY A 160 6.08 -7.24 -5.18
CA GLY A 160 7.39 -7.68 -5.65
C GLY A 160 8.53 -6.83 -5.07
N MET A 161 8.39 -5.51 -5.10
CA MET A 161 9.36 -4.56 -4.56
C MET A 161 9.52 -4.69 -3.04
N THR A 162 8.43 -4.88 -2.30
CA THR A 162 8.47 -5.13 -0.85
C THR A 162 9.18 -6.46 -0.53
N GLY A 163 8.88 -7.52 -1.28
CA GLY A 163 9.58 -8.80 -1.16
C GLY A 163 11.07 -8.67 -1.50
N TRP A 164 11.41 -7.91 -2.54
CA TRP A 164 12.79 -7.61 -2.91
C TRP A 164 13.54 -6.83 -1.83
N ALA A 165 12.93 -5.80 -1.23
CA ALA A 165 13.55 -5.01 -0.17
C ALA A 165 13.86 -5.89 1.06
N GLN A 166 12.94 -6.78 1.42
CA GLN A 166 13.18 -7.79 2.46
C GLN A 166 14.32 -8.75 2.08
N ALA A 167 14.31 -9.32 0.87
CA ALA A 167 15.35 -10.23 0.39
C ALA A 167 16.73 -9.59 0.40
N ARG A 168 16.83 -8.36 -0.11
CA ARG A 168 18.06 -7.56 -0.14
C ARG A 168 18.58 -7.28 1.26
N SER A 169 17.67 -7.00 2.20
CA SER A 169 18.02 -6.76 3.59
C SER A 169 18.46 -8.02 4.32
N LEU A 170 17.91 -9.18 3.98
CA LEU A 170 18.22 -10.45 4.62
C LEU A 170 19.45 -11.13 4.00
N GLY A 171 19.86 -10.72 2.79
CA GLY A 171 20.87 -11.42 2.00
C GLY A 171 20.41 -12.82 1.58
N ARG A 172 19.10 -13.00 1.35
CA ARG A 172 18.45 -14.29 1.09
C ARG A 172 17.77 -14.30 -0.28
N PRO A 173 17.47 -15.49 -0.84
CA PRO A 173 16.69 -15.60 -2.07
C PRO A 173 15.31 -14.96 -1.91
N LEU A 174 14.76 -14.45 -3.02
CA LEU A 174 13.50 -13.71 -3.07
C LEU A 174 12.28 -14.55 -2.66
N THR A 175 12.34 -15.87 -2.80
CA THR A 175 11.19 -16.79 -2.62
C THR A 175 10.52 -16.65 -1.25
N GLY A 176 11.29 -16.73 -0.16
CA GLY A 176 10.74 -16.62 1.20
C GLY A 176 10.13 -15.24 1.50
N PRO A 177 10.86 -14.13 1.28
CA PRO A 177 10.34 -12.78 1.43
C PRO A 177 9.12 -12.47 0.56
N LEU A 178 9.12 -12.92 -0.70
CA LEU A 178 7.98 -12.74 -1.59
C LEU A 178 6.78 -13.55 -1.11
N ALA A 179 6.96 -14.82 -0.73
CA ALA A 179 5.89 -15.64 -0.19
C ALA A 179 5.25 -15.02 1.07
N LEU A 180 6.05 -14.47 1.97
CA LEU A 180 5.54 -13.75 3.14
C LEU A 180 4.74 -12.51 2.74
N THR A 181 5.26 -11.72 1.80
CA THR A 181 4.60 -10.49 1.34
C THR A 181 3.28 -10.81 0.65
N VAL A 182 3.26 -11.84 -0.21
CA VAL A 182 2.04 -12.33 -0.88
C VAL A 182 1.05 -12.86 0.15
N ALA A 183 1.49 -13.64 1.14
CA ALA A 183 0.61 -14.17 2.18
C ALA A 183 -0.01 -13.05 3.03
N ALA A 184 0.78 -12.06 3.46
CA ALA A 184 0.30 -10.88 4.18
C ALA A 184 -0.68 -10.07 3.34
N TRP A 185 -0.38 -9.88 2.05
CA TRP A 185 -1.26 -9.18 1.12
C TRP A 185 -2.59 -9.93 0.92
N LEU A 186 -2.56 -11.25 0.71
CA LEU A 186 -3.77 -12.06 0.59
C LEU A 186 -4.62 -12.01 1.86
N LEU A 187 -3.99 -12.10 3.04
CA LEU A 187 -4.68 -12.02 4.31
C LEU A 187 -5.41 -10.67 4.49
N THR A 188 -4.77 -9.56 4.11
CA THR A 188 -5.43 -8.25 4.15
C THR A 188 -6.59 -8.18 3.15
N ARG A 189 -6.47 -8.77 1.95
CA ARG A 189 -7.58 -8.83 0.98
C ARG A 189 -8.76 -9.64 1.47
N VAL A 190 -8.52 -10.82 2.04
CA VAL A 190 -9.59 -11.65 2.64
C VAL A 190 -10.26 -10.90 3.79
N THR A 191 -9.47 -10.24 4.65
CA THR A 191 -10.00 -9.43 5.75
C THR A 191 -10.87 -8.28 5.23
N SER A 192 -10.43 -7.56 4.19
CA SER A 192 -11.20 -6.49 3.56
C SER A 192 -12.48 -7.00 2.91
N TRP A 193 -12.43 -8.14 2.21
CA TRP A 193 -13.60 -8.78 1.62
C TRP A 193 -14.64 -9.09 2.71
N TRP A 194 -14.25 -9.82 3.74
CA TRP A 194 -15.16 -10.20 4.82
C TRP A 194 -15.69 -9.01 5.60
N SER A 195 -14.86 -8.00 5.85
CA SER A 195 -15.30 -6.76 6.51
C SER A 195 -16.38 -6.06 5.70
N PHE A 196 -16.21 -5.97 4.37
CA PHE A 196 -17.17 -5.32 3.49
C PHE A 196 -18.49 -6.09 3.42
N ASP A 197 -18.45 -7.41 3.33
CA ASP A 197 -19.65 -8.25 3.31
C ASP A 197 -20.40 -8.17 4.66
N LEU A 198 -19.68 -8.23 5.79
CA LEU A 198 -20.25 -8.06 7.12
C LEU A 198 -20.90 -6.69 7.32
N LEU A 199 -20.26 -5.61 6.85
CA LEU A 199 -20.81 -4.25 6.91
C LEU A 199 -22.09 -4.10 6.08
N ARG A 200 -22.30 -4.97 5.08
CA ARG A 200 -23.52 -5.04 4.29
C ARG A 200 -24.56 -6.02 4.84
N GLY A 201 -24.29 -6.66 5.98
CA GLY A 201 -25.16 -7.66 6.58
C GLY A 201 -25.16 -9.01 5.84
N LEU A 202 -24.15 -9.28 5.01
CA LEU A 202 -23.96 -10.56 4.33
C LEU A 202 -23.03 -11.46 5.15
N SER A 203 -23.30 -12.78 5.16
CA SER A 203 -22.38 -13.75 5.74
C SER A 203 -21.18 -13.96 4.81
N PRO A 204 -19.93 -13.87 5.31
CA PRO A 204 -18.71 -14.00 4.50
C PRO A 204 -18.37 -15.44 4.07
N VAL A 205 -19.20 -16.44 4.42
CA VAL A 205 -18.96 -17.88 4.19
C VAL A 205 -20.11 -18.54 3.42
N ARG A 206 -20.71 -17.85 2.44
CA ARG A 206 -21.71 -18.45 1.54
C ARG A 206 -21.10 -18.96 0.26
#